data_AF-A0A093YDY0-F1
#
_entry.id   AF-A0A093YDY0-F1
#
_cell.length_a   1.000
_cell.length_b   1.000
_cell.length_c   1.000
_cell.angle_alpha   90.00
_cell.angle_beta   90.00
_cell.angle_gamma   90.00
#
_symmetry.space_group_name_H-M   'P 1'
#
loop_
_entity.id
_entity.type
_entity.pdbx_description
1 polymer ?
#
loop_
_entity_poly.entity_id
_entity_poly.type
_entity_poly.pdbx_seq_one_letter_code
_entity_poly.pdbx_strand_id
1 'polypeptide(L)'
;MGMAANLRPDFTVLMLLTSPGGSSREYDFIVGETKVPRESWHASADHLRAVCMNNNNDSKNVYGMLQIGFEVQFYKHDNHQFEAISGRMHLVNDAHEVIALAQLMKATPMPFVNSSSDGGL
;
A
#
# COMPACT_ATOMS: atom_id res chain seq x y z
N MET A 1 7.05 -28.72 6.74
CA MET A 1 5.76 -28.15 7.17
C MET A 1 5.88 -26.64 7.02
N GLY A 2 5.42 -26.08 5.91
CA GLY A 2 5.44 -24.62 5.71
C GLY A 2 4.28 -24.01 6.49
N MET A 3 4.57 -23.22 7.52
CA MET A 3 3.56 -22.30 8.02
C MET A 3 3.19 -21.38 6.87
N ALA A 4 1.92 -21.35 6.49
CA ALA A 4 1.43 -20.30 5.62
C ALA A 4 1.82 -18.97 6.28
N ALA A 5 2.69 -18.20 5.63
CA ALA A 5 3.05 -16.88 6.12
C ALA A 5 1.73 -16.13 6.37
N ASN A 6 1.56 -15.52 7.55
CA ASN A 6 0.41 -14.69 7.80
C ASN A 6 0.53 -13.48 6.85
N LEU A 7 -0.25 -13.47 5.77
CA LEU A 7 -0.25 -12.43 4.73
C LEU A 7 -1.22 -11.28 5.08
N ARG A 8 -1.47 -11.07 6.36
CA ARG A 8 -2.28 -9.96 6.84
C ARG A 8 -1.36 -8.77 7.12
N PRO A 9 -1.69 -7.56 6.61
CA PRO A 9 -0.96 -6.36 6.97
C PRO A 9 -1.10 -6.05 8.46
N ASP A 10 -0.09 -5.40 9.03
CA ASP A 10 -0.15 -4.86 10.39
C ASP A 10 -1.22 -3.74 10.48
N PHE A 11 -1.41 -2.96 9.41
CA PHE A 11 -2.51 -2.00 9.28
C PHE A 11 -2.94 -1.78 7.82
N THR A 12 -4.17 -1.29 7.65
CA THR A 12 -4.69 -0.81 6.37
C THR A 12 -5.29 0.58 6.54
N VAL A 13 -4.93 1.49 5.64
CA VAL A 13 -5.60 2.79 5.48
C VAL A 13 -6.61 2.63 4.36
N LEU A 14 -7.89 2.88 4.67
CA LEU A 14 -8.97 2.83 3.70
C LEU A 14 -9.22 4.22 3.11
N MET A 15 -9.54 4.28 1.82
CA MET A 15 -10.10 5.47 1.20
C MET A 15 -11.56 5.23 0.83
N LEU A 16 -12.40 6.20 1.16
CA LEU A 16 -13.83 6.19 0.85
C LEU A 16 -14.06 6.99 -0.42
N LEU A 17 -14.62 6.36 -1.45
CA LEU A 17 -15.05 7.03 -2.66
C LEU A 17 -16.57 6.95 -2.79
N THR A 18 -17.18 8.07 -3.13
CA THR A 18 -18.62 8.12 -3.46
C THR A 18 -18.80 7.71 -4.91
N SER A 19 -19.52 6.62 -5.13
CA SER A 19 -19.89 6.17 -6.47
C SER A 19 -20.95 7.10 -7.06
N PRO A 20 -21.05 7.24 -8.41
CA PRO A 20 -22.22 7.82 -9.04
C PRO A 20 -23.48 7.08 -8.57
N GLY A 21 -24.39 7.76 -7.88
CA GLY A 21 -25.54 7.15 -7.20
C GLY A 21 -25.49 7.17 -5.66
N GLY A 22 -24.42 7.70 -5.06
CA GLY A 22 -24.37 8.06 -3.63
C GLY A 22 -23.94 6.94 -2.68
N SER A 23 -23.61 5.75 -3.18
CA SER A 23 -23.05 4.68 -2.35
C SER A 23 -21.55 4.90 -2.12
N SER A 24 -21.14 4.87 -0.85
CA SER A 24 -19.71 4.88 -0.48
C SER A 24 -19.12 3.49 -0.71
N ARG A 25 -17.97 3.44 -1.37
CA ARG A 25 -17.12 2.24 -1.46
C ARG A 25 -15.81 2.50 -0.73
N GLU A 26 -15.44 1.56 0.13
CA GLU A 26 -14.15 1.54 0.79
C GLU A 26 -13.19 0.68 -0.03
N TYR A 27 -11.93 1.10 -0.15
CA TYR A 27 -10.88 0.28 -0.75
C TYR A 27 -9.57 0.46 0.01
N ASP A 28 -8.72 -0.57 -0.08
CA ASP A 28 -7.39 -0.59 0.55
C ASP A 28 -6.52 0.45 -0.16
N PHE A 29 -6.31 1.61 0.48
CA PHE A 29 -5.51 2.68 -0.10
C PHE A 29 -4.02 2.47 0.19
N ILE A 30 -3.69 2.23 1.46
CA ILE A 30 -2.34 1.85 1.90
C ILE A 30 -2.44 0.58 2.74
N VAL A 31 -1.60 -0.42 2.45
CA VAL A 31 -1.33 -1.54 3.37
C VAL A 31 0.05 -1.36 3.98
N GLY A 32 0.16 -1.67 5.27
CA GLY A 32 1.33 -1.33 6.07
C GLY A 32 1.91 -2.50 6.85
N GLU A 33 3.23 -2.56 6.87
CA GLU A 33 4.02 -3.44 7.73
C GLU A 33 4.82 -2.58 8.71
N THR A 34 4.72 -2.87 10.01
CA THR A 34 5.46 -2.20 11.07
C THR A 34 6.34 -3.20 11.79
N LYS A 35 7.65 -2.97 11.78
CA LYS A 35 8.65 -3.82 12.43
C LYS A 35 9.46 -3.05 13.46
N VAL A 36 10.02 -3.78 14.41
CA VAL A 36 10.92 -3.22 15.42
C VAL A 36 12.28 -2.86 14.79
N PRO A 37 13.04 -1.91 15.38
CA PRO A 37 14.37 -1.58 14.86
C PRO A 37 15.28 -2.80 14.69
N ARG A 38 16.16 -2.76 13.70
CA ARG A 38 17.14 -3.81 13.33
C ARG A 38 16.57 -5.03 12.60
N GLU A 39 15.26 -5.07 12.37
CA GLU A 39 14.67 -6.06 11.46
C GLU A 39 15.19 -5.88 10.02
N SER A 40 15.19 -6.98 9.26
CA SER A 40 15.68 -6.98 7.89
C SER A 40 14.72 -6.21 6.98
N TRP A 41 15.21 -5.11 6.40
CA TRP A 41 14.48 -4.34 5.39
C TRP A 41 14.10 -5.18 4.19
N HIS A 42 15.01 -6.03 3.70
CA HIS A 42 14.75 -6.84 2.52
C HIS A 42 13.66 -7.88 2.79
N ALA A 43 13.76 -8.63 3.89
CA ALA A 43 12.75 -9.63 4.24
C ALA A 43 11.39 -9.00 4.54
N SER A 44 11.38 -7.82 5.18
CA SER A 44 10.15 -7.08 5.46
C SER A 44 9.52 -6.51 4.18
N ALA A 45 10.32 -6.06 3.22
CA ALA A 45 9.83 -5.62 1.91
C ALA A 45 9.29 -6.78 1.07
N ASP A 46 9.91 -7.95 1.12
CA ASP A 46 9.40 -9.17 0.45
C ASP A 46 8.07 -9.62 1.06
N HIS A 47 7.93 -9.54 2.38
CA HIS A 47 6.66 -9.82 3.06
C HIS A 47 5.59 -8.78 2.70
N LEU A 48 5.92 -7.48 2.74
CA LEU A 48 5.02 -6.41 2.30
C LEU A 48 4.60 -6.60 0.84
N ARG A 49 5.51 -7.01 -0.05
CA ARG A 49 5.18 -7.36 -1.43
C ARG A 49 4.14 -8.47 -1.50
N ALA A 50 4.32 -9.54 -0.74
CA ALA A 50 3.38 -10.65 -0.69
C ALA A 50 2.01 -10.20 -0.14
N VAL A 51 1.99 -9.32 0.86
CA VAL A 51 0.76 -8.70 1.38
C VAL A 51 0.08 -7.86 0.31
N CYS A 52 0.82 -6.97 -0.36
CA CYS A 52 0.30 -6.17 -1.47
C CYS A 52 -0.28 -7.03 -2.59
N MET A 53 0.35 -8.15 -2.95
CA MET A 53 -0.17 -9.07 -3.98
C MET A 53 -1.51 -9.72 -3.59
N ASN A 54 -1.80 -9.83 -2.29
CA ASN A 54 -2.99 -10.50 -1.75
C ASN A 54 -4.00 -9.51 -1.13
N ASN A 55 -3.92 -8.22 -1.47
CA ASN A 55 -4.87 -7.22 -0.97
C ASN A 55 -6.30 -7.45 -1.48
N ASN A 56 -7.28 -6.74 -0.89
CA ASN A 56 -8.69 -6.95 -1.19
C ASN A 56 -9.19 -6.14 -2.41
N ASN A 57 -8.38 -5.27 -3.00
CA ASN A 57 -8.76 -4.53 -4.21
C ASN A 57 -8.86 -5.49 -5.40
N ASP A 58 -9.83 -5.22 -6.29
CA ASP A 58 -10.06 -6.04 -7.48
C ASP A 58 -8.88 -5.96 -8.46
N SER A 59 -8.32 -4.76 -8.65
CA SER A 59 -7.13 -4.56 -9.50
C SER A 59 -5.83 -5.07 -8.88
N LYS A 60 -5.83 -5.41 -7.58
CA LYS A 60 -4.63 -5.64 -6.77
C LYS A 60 -3.65 -4.47 -6.70
N ASN A 61 -4.04 -3.29 -7.20
CA ASN A 61 -3.20 -2.11 -7.09
C ASN A 61 -3.37 -1.48 -5.70
N VAL A 62 -2.25 -1.17 -5.04
CA VAL A 62 -2.26 -0.62 -3.69
C VAL A 62 -0.94 0.07 -3.39
N TYR A 63 -0.95 1.07 -2.51
CA TYR A 63 0.28 1.60 -1.93
C TYR A 63 0.73 0.74 -0.74
N GLY A 64 2.04 0.54 -0.62
CA GLY A 64 2.65 -0.14 0.52
C GLY A 64 3.38 0.87 1.41
N MET A 65 3.33 0.66 2.73
CA MET A 65 4.17 1.37 3.69
C MET A 65 4.95 0.36 4.53
N LEU A 66 6.27 0.41 4.48
CA LEU A 66 7.12 -0.34 5.40
C LEU A 66 7.71 0.63 6.42
N GLN A 67 7.42 0.38 7.69
CA GLN A 67 7.99 1.10 8.82
C GLN A 67 8.89 0.16 9.63
N ILE A 68 10.16 0.53 9.85
CA ILE A 68 11.07 -0.17 10.76
C ILE A 68 11.55 0.83 11.80
N GLY A 69 11.05 0.72 13.03
CA GLY A 69 11.27 1.74 14.05
C GLY A 69 10.69 3.10 13.63
N PHE A 70 11.56 4.11 13.48
CA PHE A 70 11.20 5.46 13.01
C PHE A 70 11.50 5.68 11.53
N GLU A 71 12.06 4.71 10.83
CA GLU A 71 12.29 4.81 9.39
C GLU A 71 11.08 4.27 8.63
N VAL A 72 10.69 4.96 7.57
CA VAL A 72 9.60 4.59 6.67
C VAL A 72 10.10 4.57 5.23
N GLN A 73 9.55 3.65 4.42
CA GLN A 73 9.66 3.68 2.98
C GLN A 73 8.32 3.29 2.36
N PHE A 74 7.91 4.06 1.36
CA PHE A 74 6.68 3.84 0.61
C PHE A 74 6.95 3.11 -0.69
N TYR A 75 6.01 2.25 -1.05
CA TYR A 75 6.02 1.40 -2.23
C TYR A 75 4.72 1.55 -3.01
N LYS A 76 4.75 1.20 -4.29
CA LYS A 76 3.53 0.95 -5.07
C LYS A 76 3.54 -0.48 -5.56
N HIS A 77 2.35 -1.09 -5.58
CA HIS A 77 2.10 -2.34 -6.28
C HIS A 77 1.12 -2.06 -7.44
N ASP A 78 1.57 -2.28 -8.67
CA ASP A 78 0.78 -2.09 -9.90
C ASP A 78 1.15 -3.14 -10.94
N ASN A 79 0.16 -3.83 -11.52
CA ASN A 79 0.39 -4.80 -12.60
C ASN A 79 1.52 -5.82 -12.29
N HIS A 80 1.50 -6.37 -11.08
CA HIS A 80 2.53 -7.30 -10.54
C HIS A 80 3.93 -6.71 -10.34
N GLN A 81 4.11 -5.39 -10.51
CA GLN A 81 5.33 -4.68 -10.16
C GLN A 81 5.23 -4.11 -8.76
N PHE A 82 6.23 -4.43 -7.94
CA PHE A 82 6.41 -3.87 -6.61
C PHE A 82 7.68 -3.04 -6.61
N GLU A 83 7.55 -1.73 -6.41
CA GLU A 83 8.69 -0.82 -6.42
C GLU A 83 8.61 0.22 -5.32
N ALA A 84 9.77 0.64 -4.83
CA ALA A 84 9.86 1.76 -3.91
C ALA A 84 9.59 3.06 -4.66
N ILE A 85 8.67 3.88 -4.16
CA ILE A 85 8.35 5.21 -4.70
C ILE A 85 9.00 6.33 -3.88
N SER A 86 9.84 5.96 -2.92
CA SER A 86 10.59 6.87 -2.05
C SER A 86 11.90 6.22 -1.60
N GLY A 87 12.85 7.06 -1.19
CA GLY A 87 13.95 6.61 -0.34
C GLY A 87 13.46 6.26 1.07
N ARG A 88 14.37 5.79 1.93
CA ARG A 88 14.07 5.66 3.36
C ARG A 88 14.08 7.04 3.99
N MET A 89 13.07 7.32 4.79
CA MET A 89 12.86 8.59 5.47
C MET A 89 12.67 8.34 6.96
N HIS A 90 13.20 9.21 7.81
CA HIS A 90 12.97 9.18 9.25
C HIS A 90 11.73 10.00 9.60
N LEU A 91 10.71 9.38 10.19
CA LEU A 91 9.39 9.98 10.47
C LEU A 91 9.44 11.30 11.25
N VAL A 92 10.48 11.52 12.06
CA VAL A 92 10.65 12.76 12.83
C VAL A 92 11.48 13.80 12.08
N ASN A 93 12.50 13.39 11.34
CA ASN A 93 13.47 14.32 10.74
C ASN A 93 13.00 14.77 9.36
N ASP A 94 12.31 13.88 8.66
CA ASP A 94 11.86 14.04 7.27
C ASP A 94 10.32 14.12 7.22
N ALA A 95 9.70 14.67 8.28
CA ALA A 95 8.25 14.71 8.43
C ALA A 95 7.57 15.47 7.28
N HIS A 96 8.23 16.51 6.77
CA HIS A 96 7.71 17.29 5.64
C HIS A 96 7.68 16.46 4.35
N GLU A 97 8.73 15.70 4.05
CA GLU A 97 8.77 14.80 2.90
C GLU A 97 7.73 13.69 3.02
N VAL A 98 7.58 13.09 4.21
CA VAL A 98 6.57 12.05 4.47
C VAL A 98 5.15 12.60 4.23
N ILE A 99 4.85 13.80 4.73
CA ILE A 99 3.55 14.46 4.52
C ILE A 99 3.33 14.78 3.04
N ALA A 100 4.34 15.32 2.36
CA ALA A 100 4.24 15.66 0.94
C ALA A 100 3.95 14.42 0.08
N LEU A 101 4.62 13.31 0.37
CA LEU A 101 4.38 12.05 -0.34
C LEU A 101 2.98 11.49 -0.05
N ALA A 102 2.52 11.56 1.20
CA ALA A 102 1.16 11.16 1.56
C ALA A 102 0.10 12.02 0.83
N GLN A 103 0.33 13.32 0.69
CA GLN A 103 -0.53 14.20 -0.10
C GLN A 103 -0.52 13.85 -1.59
N LEU A 104 0.65 13.53 -2.15
CA LEU A 104 0.77 13.09 -3.54
C LEU A 104 -0.03 11.80 -3.78
N MET A 105 0.16 10.77 -2.94
CA MET A 105 -0.57 9.50 -3.07
C MET A 105 -2.10 9.72 -2.98
N LYS A 106 -2.56 10.64 -2.13
CA LYS A 106 -3.98 11.00 -2.04
C LYS A 106 -4.48 11.72 -3.29
N ALA A 107 -3.66 12.54 -3.92
CA ALA A 107 -4.01 13.25 -5.15
C ALA A 107 -4.00 12.34 -6.38
N THR A 108 -3.22 11.25 -6.35
CA THR A 108 -3.11 10.28 -7.43
C THR A 108 -3.39 8.86 -6.92
N PRO A 109 -4.61 8.54 -6.46
CA PRO A 109 -4.92 7.21 -5.94
C PRO A 109 -4.75 6.14 -7.03
N MET A 110 -4.30 4.96 -6.62
CA MET A 110 -4.14 3.82 -7.54
C MET A 110 -5.51 3.40 -8.11
N PRO A 111 -5.59 3.01 -9.40
CA PRO A 111 -6.81 2.48 -9.98
C PRO A 111 -7.26 1.20 -9.25
N PHE A 112 -8.46 1.20 -8.67
CA PHE A 112 -8.96 0.11 -7.82
C PHE A 112 -9.95 -0.83 -8.53
N VAL A 113 -10.48 -0.44 -9.69
CA VAL A 113 -11.35 -1.26 -10.55
C VAL A 113 -10.58 -1.62 -11.81
N ASN A 114 -10.55 -2.90 -12.17
CA ASN A 114 -10.11 -3.31 -13.51
C ASN A 114 -11.14 -2.82 -14.52
N SER A 115 -10.72 -2.06 -15.54
CA SER A 115 -11.55 -1.59 -16.65
C SER A 115 -12.10 -2.71 -17.55
N SER A 116 -12.13 -3.96 -17.08
CA SER A 116 -12.69 -5.12 -17.80
C SER A 116 -14.22 -5.13 -17.89
N SER A 117 -14.89 -4.02 -17.58
CA SER A 117 -16.33 -3.83 -17.74
C SER A 117 -16.67 -2.75 -18.77
N ASP A 118 -15.88 -2.64 -19.84
CA ASP A 118 -16.40 -2.26 -21.16
C ASP A 118 -16.86 -3.53 -21.91
N GLY A 119 -17.90 -4.18 -21.38
CA GLY A 119 -18.90 -4.84 -22.23
C GLY A 119 -20.10 -3.89 -22.24
N GLY A 120 -20.33 -3.05 -23.23
CA GLY A 120 -20.19 -3.32 -24.65
C GLY A 120 -21.48 -3.98 -25.16
N LEU A 121 -22.54 -3.16 -25.23
CA LEU A 121 -23.90 -3.39 -25.76
C LEU A 121 -24.89 -4.20 -24.91
#